data_AF-A0A9D0P2P6-F1
#
_entry.id   AF-A0A9D0P2P6-F1
#
_cell.length_a   1.000
_cell.length_b   1.000
_cell.length_c   1.000
_cell.angle_alpha   90.00
_cell.angle_beta   90.00
_cell.angle_gamma   90.00
#
_symmetry.space_group_name_H-M   'P 1'
#
loop_
_entity.id
_entity.type
_entity.pdbx_description
1 polymer ?
#
loop_
_entity_poly.entity_id
_entity_poly.type
_entity_poly.pdbx_seq_one_letter_code
_entity_poly.pdbx_strand_id
1 'polypeptide(L)'
;LAAVLELMAEGGQRRQAIVTAIDDDHLSMIVGDETYTVSVADLDTYWTGNFLLFWRTSPSGSMVIKPGERSDDVLWLKQQLDHTEVSGGAEKNHSRHYDEKLRRRVMKFQLDNGLYPDGIAGEKTLIKLTAAQLDGSTPILAEVK
;
A
#
# COMPACT_ATOMS: atom_id res chain seq x y z
N LEU A 1 4.24 0.24 -3.93
CA LEU A 1 3.24 1.24 -4.33
C LEU A 1 3.89 2.48 -4.93
N ALA A 2 3.77 2.69 -6.24
CA ALA A 2 4.30 3.91 -6.85
C ALA A 2 3.64 5.15 -6.24
N ALA A 3 4.43 6.18 -5.98
CA ALA A 3 3.92 7.44 -5.46
C ALA A 3 4.43 8.60 -6.30
N VAL A 4 3.55 9.57 -6.56
CA VAL A 4 3.94 10.86 -7.15
C VAL A 4 3.91 11.90 -6.04
N LEU A 5 5.04 12.54 -5.80
CA LEU A 5 5.19 13.66 -4.88
C LEU A 5 5.06 14.98 -5.63
N GLU A 6 4.40 15.96 -5.02
CA GLU A 6 4.44 17.35 -5.48
C GLU A 6 5.57 18.08 -4.73
N LEU A 7 6.58 18.51 -5.50
CA LEU A 7 7.75 19.23 -5.03
C LEU A 7 7.67 20.71 -5.41
N MET A 8 8.30 21.56 -4.62
CA MET A 8 8.49 22.98 -4.83
C MET A 8 9.98 23.24 -5.10
N ALA A 9 10.35 23.51 -6.35
CA ALA A 9 11.75 23.83 -6.69
C ALA A 9 12.15 25.21 -6.14
N GLU A 10 13.47 25.51 -6.11
CA GLU A 10 14.04 26.75 -5.56
C GLU A 10 13.59 28.07 -6.23
N GLY A 11 12.71 28.02 -7.23
CA GLY A 11 12.04 29.18 -7.85
C GLY A 11 10.54 29.28 -7.59
N GLY A 12 9.99 28.47 -6.67
CA GLY A 12 8.54 28.36 -6.43
C GLY A 12 7.79 27.58 -7.53
N GLN A 13 8.52 26.92 -8.43
CA GLN A 13 7.92 26.10 -9.48
C GLN A 13 7.54 24.72 -8.93
N ARG A 14 6.28 24.34 -9.13
CA ARG A 14 5.80 23.00 -8.80
C ARG A 14 6.34 21.97 -9.80
N ARG A 15 6.86 20.87 -9.27
CA ARG A 15 7.36 19.71 -10.02
C ARG A 15 6.70 18.44 -9.47
N GLN A 16 6.56 17.44 -10.33
CA GLN A 16 6.12 16.12 -9.93
C GLN A 16 7.31 15.18 -9.97
N ALA A 17 7.44 14.35 -8.92
CA ALA A 17 8.47 13.33 -8.82
C ALA A 17 7.83 11.98 -8.59
N ILE A 18 8.21 10.96 -9.36
CA ILE A 18 7.79 9.58 -9.13
C ILE A 18 8.83 8.96 -8.19
N VAL A 19 8.47 8.64 -6.95
CA VAL A 19 9.33 7.81 -6.11
C VAL A 19 9.42 6.44 -6.76
N THR A 20 10.62 5.88 -6.88
CA THR A 20 10.94 4.55 -7.45
C THR A 20 11.47 3.54 -6.45
N ALA A 21 12.09 4.00 -5.36
CA ALA A 21 12.51 3.17 -4.24
C ALA A 21 12.68 4.05 -3.00
N ILE A 22 12.55 3.45 -1.82
CA ILE A 22 12.93 4.05 -0.55
C ILE A 22 13.66 3.00 0.27
N ASP A 23 14.78 3.38 0.86
CA ASP A 23 15.47 2.62 1.88
C ASP A 23 15.46 3.42 3.21
N ASP A 24 16.34 3.09 4.15
CA ASP A 24 16.28 3.66 5.49
C ASP A 24 16.54 5.18 5.53
N ASP A 25 17.34 5.72 4.60
CA ASP A 25 17.74 7.13 4.61
C ASP A 25 17.72 7.82 3.23
N HIS A 26 17.59 7.06 2.14
CA HIS A 26 17.54 7.57 0.78
C HIS A 26 16.26 7.16 0.06
N LEU A 27 15.92 7.97 -0.92
CA LEU A 27 14.85 7.69 -1.86
C LEU A 27 15.39 7.88 -3.27
N SER A 28 14.99 6.98 -4.16
CA SER A 28 15.18 7.15 -5.59
C SER A 28 13.90 7.71 -6.18
N MET A 29 14.01 8.74 -7.01
CA MET A 29 12.87 9.38 -7.67
C MET A 29 13.18 9.75 -9.12
N ILE A 30 12.16 9.80 -9.95
CA ILE A 30 12.23 10.29 -11.32
C ILE A 30 11.57 11.66 -11.39
N VAL A 31 12.29 12.65 -11.91
CA VAL A 31 11.78 14.02 -12.18
C VAL A 31 11.99 14.33 -13.66
N GLY A 32 10.90 14.42 -14.42
CA GLY A 32 11.00 14.44 -15.89
C GLY A 32 11.56 13.11 -16.41
N ASP A 33 12.68 13.15 -17.12
CA ASP A 33 13.35 11.98 -17.67
C ASP A 33 14.61 11.55 -16.88
N GLU A 34 14.87 12.23 -15.75
CA GLU A 34 16.08 12.01 -14.94
C GLU A 34 15.76 11.31 -13.62
N THR A 35 16.68 10.44 -13.19
CA THR A 35 16.61 9.76 -11.89
C THR A 35 17.53 10.43 -10.89
N TYR A 36 17.01 10.70 -9.70
CA TYR A 36 17.70 11.32 -8.58
C TYR A 36 17.66 10.38 -7.37
N THR A 37 18.76 10.28 -6.64
CA THR A 37 18.81 9.69 -5.31
C THR A 37 19.04 10.82 -4.32
N VAL A 38 18.09 11.04 -3.42
CA VAL A 38 18.15 12.11 -2.42
C VAL A 38 17.94 11.54 -1.03
N SER A 39 18.49 12.19 0.00
CA SER A 39 18.19 11.80 1.37
C SER A 39 16.74 12.16 1.71
N VAL A 40 16.13 11.40 2.61
CA VAL A 40 14.79 11.72 3.13
C VAL A 40 14.78 13.09 3.82
N ALA A 41 15.88 13.47 4.47
CA ALA A 41 16.01 14.78 5.09
C ALA A 41 16.04 15.93 4.07
N ASP A 42 16.68 15.75 2.92
CA ASP A 42 16.70 16.78 1.87
C ASP A 42 15.33 16.93 1.20
N LEU A 43 14.55 15.85 1.12
CA LEU A 43 13.19 15.88 0.56
C LEU A 43 12.29 16.88 1.29
N ASP A 44 12.40 17.00 2.61
CA ASP A 44 11.58 17.92 3.42
C ASP A 44 11.73 19.38 2.99
N THR A 45 12.85 19.73 2.36
CA THR A 45 13.11 21.09 1.83
C THR A 45 12.20 21.40 0.64
N TYR A 46 11.86 20.39 -0.16
CA TYR A 46 11.15 20.55 -1.43
C TYR A 46 9.72 20.02 -1.39
N TRP A 47 9.41 19.07 -0.52
CA TRP A 47 8.11 18.41 -0.53
C TRP A 47 7.02 19.29 0.05
N THR A 48 5.88 19.35 -0.65
CA THR A 48 4.73 20.16 -0.24
C THR A 48 3.80 19.46 0.76
N GLY A 49 4.06 18.19 1.07
CA GLY A 49 3.16 17.31 1.82
C GLY A 49 2.10 16.62 0.96
N ASN A 50 1.89 17.06 -0.29
CA ASN A 50 0.95 16.43 -1.22
C ASN A 50 1.58 15.24 -1.92
N PHE A 51 0.81 14.16 -2.05
CA PHE A 51 1.19 12.99 -2.82
C PHE A 51 -0.02 12.29 -3.43
N LEU A 52 0.23 11.54 -4.50
CA LEU A 52 -0.70 10.58 -5.09
C LEU A 52 -0.11 9.19 -4.97
N LEU A 53 -0.85 8.27 -4.36
CA LEU A 53 -0.45 6.87 -4.23
C LEU A 53 -1.12 6.05 -5.33
N PHE A 54 -0.33 5.25 -6.04
CA PHE A 54 -0.81 4.26 -6.98
C PHE A 54 -0.76 2.88 -6.32
N TRP A 55 -1.92 2.38 -5.95
CA TRP A 55 -2.11 1.02 -5.46
C TRP A 55 -3.14 0.28 -6.29
N ARG A 56 -3.02 -1.05 -6.33
CA ARG A 56 -4.03 -1.91 -6.93
C ARG A 56 -5.19 -2.03 -5.95
N THR A 57 -6.36 -1.58 -6.38
CA THR A 57 -7.61 -1.75 -5.63
C THR A 57 -8.15 -3.17 -5.85
N SER A 58 -9.23 -3.52 -5.13
CA SER A 58 -9.96 -4.75 -5.42
C SER A 58 -10.47 -4.73 -6.87
N PRO A 59 -10.82 -5.88 -7.48
CA PRO A 59 -11.25 -5.94 -8.88
C PRO A 59 -12.41 -5.00 -9.24
N SER A 60 -13.32 -4.73 -8.29
CA SER A 60 -14.43 -3.80 -8.48
C SER A 60 -14.08 -2.33 -8.22
N GLY A 61 -12.88 -2.05 -7.69
CA GLY A 61 -12.50 -0.74 -7.19
C GLY A 61 -13.03 -0.42 -5.78
N SER A 62 -13.53 -1.41 -5.04
CA SER A 62 -14.00 -1.17 -3.66
C SER A 62 -12.86 -0.71 -2.75
N MET A 63 -13.13 0.35 -1.99
CA MET A 63 -12.21 0.88 -0.98
C MET A 63 -12.44 0.28 0.41
N VAL A 64 -13.47 -0.56 0.55
CA VAL A 64 -13.78 -1.24 1.80
C VAL A 64 -14.34 -2.63 1.53
N ILE A 65 -13.85 -3.63 2.26
CA ILE A 65 -14.40 -4.99 2.26
C ILE A 65 -14.60 -5.41 3.73
N LYS A 66 -15.81 -5.82 4.11
CA LYS A 66 -16.20 -5.98 5.53
C LYS A 66 -17.03 -7.25 5.80
N PRO A 67 -17.19 -7.65 7.07
CA PRO A 67 -17.97 -8.83 7.46
C PRO A 67 -19.39 -8.85 6.89
N GLY A 68 -19.83 -10.04 6.46
CA GLY A 68 -21.15 -10.27 5.89
C GLY A 68 -21.27 -10.02 4.38
N GLU A 69 -20.26 -9.43 3.74
CA GLU A 69 -20.26 -9.20 2.29
C GLU A 69 -20.15 -10.51 1.49
N ARG A 70 -20.71 -10.49 0.29
CA ARG A 70 -20.55 -11.56 -0.71
C ARG A 70 -20.16 -10.95 -2.05
N SER A 71 -18.90 -11.04 -2.43
CA SER A 71 -18.41 -10.44 -3.67
C SER A 71 -17.10 -11.05 -4.16
N ASP A 72 -16.72 -10.68 -5.38
CA ASP A 72 -15.43 -11.01 -5.99
C ASP A 72 -14.27 -10.34 -5.25
N ASP A 73 -14.52 -9.21 -4.59
CA ASP A 73 -13.54 -8.52 -3.77
C ASP A 73 -13.20 -9.31 -2.49
N VAL A 74 -14.17 -10.00 -1.90
CA VAL A 74 -13.93 -10.91 -0.76
C VAL A 74 -13.01 -12.06 -1.18
N LEU A 75 -13.26 -12.62 -2.37
CA LEU A 75 -12.40 -13.66 -2.93
C LEU A 75 -10.98 -13.13 -3.17
N TRP A 76 -10.87 -11.96 -3.79
CA TRP A 76 -9.59 -11.29 -4.00
C TRP A 76 -8.87 -11.06 -2.66
N LEU A 77 -9.55 -10.56 -1.64
CA LEU A 77 -8.99 -10.31 -0.31
C LEU A 77 -8.41 -11.58 0.32
N LYS A 78 -9.10 -12.72 0.20
CA LYS A 78 -8.59 -14.02 0.65
C LYS A 78 -7.28 -14.38 -0.04
N GLN A 79 -7.22 -14.23 -1.36
CA GLN A 79 -6.02 -14.52 -2.16
C GLN A 79 -4.86 -13.59 -1.81
N GLN A 80 -5.14 -12.33 -1.49
CA GLN A 80 -4.14 -11.37 -1.01
C GLN A 80 -3.56 -11.80 0.33
N LEU A 81 -4.40 -12.20 1.28
CA LEU A 81 -3.96 -12.71 2.59
C LEU A 81 -3.19 -14.03 2.47
N ASP A 82 -3.59 -14.92 1.56
CA ASP A 82 -2.88 -16.18 1.34
C ASP A 82 -1.43 -15.97 0.89
N HIS A 83 -1.13 -14.86 0.19
CA HIS A 83 0.24 -14.49 -0.20
C HIS A 83 1.09 -13.95 0.94
N THR A 84 0.47 -13.31 1.94
CA THR A 84 1.19 -12.67 3.05
C THR A 84 1.39 -13.62 4.24
N GLU A 85 0.59 -14.68 4.34
CA GLU A 85 0.65 -15.67 5.41
C GLU A 85 1.71 -16.76 5.12
N VAL A 86 2.90 -16.64 5.75
CA VAL A 86 4.05 -17.57 5.60
C VAL A 86 3.77 -19.00 6.12
N SER A 87 2.68 -19.24 6.84
CA SER A 87 2.42 -20.55 7.47
C SER A 87 0.95 -20.97 7.42
N GLY A 88 0.64 -21.94 6.55
CA GLY A 88 -0.47 -22.88 6.73
C GLY A 88 -1.92 -22.36 6.59
N GLY A 89 -2.12 -21.08 6.26
CA GLY A 89 -3.43 -20.43 6.23
C GLY A 89 -4.21 -20.51 4.92
N ALA A 90 -3.55 -20.89 3.81
CA ALA A 90 -4.14 -20.90 2.48
C ALA A 90 -5.48 -21.66 2.46
N GLU A 91 -6.58 -20.92 2.35
CA GLU A 91 -7.90 -21.54 2.33
C GLU A 91 -8.11 -22.27 1.01
N LYS A 92 -8.21 -23.60 1.05
CA LYS A 92 -8.59 -24.41 -0.11
C LYS A 92 -10.00 -24.08 -0.64
N ASN A 93 -10.83 -23.42 0.17
CA ASN A 93 -12.19 -23.03 -0.20
C ASN A 93 -12.31 -21.50 -0.30
N HIS A 94 -12.28 -21.04 -1.53
CA HIS A 94 -12.40 -19.65 -1.94
C HIS A 94 -13.87 -19.19 -2.03
N SER A 95 -14.63 -19.40 -0.95
CA SER A 95 -15.96 -18.81 -0.81
C SER A 95 -15.88 -17.28 -0.94
N ARG A 96 -16.82 -16.70 -1.71
CA ARG A 96 -16.99 -15.25 -1.87
C ARG A 96 -17.59 -14.56 -0.64
N HIS A 97 -17.85 -15.29 0.45
CA HIS A 97 -18.46 -14.75 1.66
C HIS A 97 -17.43 -14.33 2.69
N TYR A 98 -17.61 -13.12 3.23
CA TYR A 98 -16.80 -12.59 4.31
C TYR A 98 -17.31 -13.13 5.64
N ASP A 99 -16.77 -14.28 6.03
CA ASP A 99 -17.09 -14.95 7.29
C ASP A 99 -16.17 -14.51 8.45
N GLU A 100 -16.48 -15.02 9.64
CA GLU A 100 -15.72 -14.73 10.86
C GLU A 100 -14.29 -15.31 10.82
N LYS A 101 -14.03 -16.32 9.99
CA LYS A 101 -12.66 -16.83 9.80
C LYS A 101 -11.83 -15.84 9.01
N LEU A 102 -12.37 -15.28 7.91
CA LEU A 102 -11.71 -14.22 7.16
C LEU A 102 -11.50 -12.97 8.03
N ARG A 103 -12.50 -12.59 8.83
CA ARG A 103 -12.36 -11.46 9.77
C ARG A 103 -11.15 -11.61 10.69
N ARG A 104 -10.96 -12.79 11.29
CA ARG A 104 -9.79 -13.07 12.14
C ARG A 104 -8.46 -12.97 11.39
N ARG A 105 -8.41 -13.42 10.14
CA ARG A 105 -7.22 -13.28 9.28
C ARG A 105 -6.91 -11.81 9.01
N VAL A 106 -7.93 -11.01 8.69
CA VAL A 106 -7.77 -9.55 8.50
C VAL A 106 -7.29 -8.88 9.78
N MET A 107 -7.89 -9.19 10.94
CA MET A 107 -7.44 -8.64 12.23
C MET A 107 -5.99 -9.00 12.54
N LYS A 108 -5.57 -10.24 12.26
CA LYS A 108 -4.18 -10.67 12.40
C LYS A 108 -3.25 -9.88 11.48
N PHE A 109 -3.58 -9.79 10.19
CA PHE A 109 -2.79 -9.03 9.23
C PHE A 109 -2.66 -7.56 9.65
N GLN A 110 -3.76 -6.94 10.10
CA GLN A 110 -3.78 -5.57 10.60
C GLN A 110 -2.82 -5.41 11.79
N LEU A 111 -2.92 -6.29 12.79
CA LEU A 111 -2.05 -6.27 13.95
C LEU A 111 -0.57 -6.39 13.56
N ASP A 112 -0.24 -7.37 12.69
CA ASP A 112 1.12 -7.63 12.23
C ASP A 112 1.70 -6.44 11.42
N ASN A 113 0.85 -5.58 10.85
CA ASN A 113 1.23 -4.40 10.07
C ASN A 113 1.03 -3.07 10.82
N GLY A 114 0.78 -3.11 12.14
CA GLY A 114 0.62 -1.91 12.97
C GLY A 114 -0.67 -1.12 12.73
N LEU A 115 -1.68 -1.76 12.13
CA LEU A 115 -3.02 -1.19 11.94
C LEU A 115 -3.94 -1.56 13.11
N TYR A 116 -5.02 -0.78 13.30
CA TYR A 116 -6.07 -1.13 14.26
C TYR A 116 -6.80 -2.41 13.79
N PRO A 117 -6.86 -3.48 14.61
CA PRO A 117 -7.38 -4.78 14.19
C PRO A 117 -8.91 -4.85 14.29
N ASP A 118 -9.63 -4.06 13.50
CA ASP A 118 -11.11 -4.04 13.45
C ASP A 118 -11.72 -5.17 12.59
N GLY A 119 -10.91 -5.82 11.76
CA GLY A 119 -11.38 -6.84 10.83
C GLY A 119 -12.12 -6.27 9.63
N ILE A 120 -11.88 -5.00 9.30
CA ILE A 120 -12.40 -4.33 8.11
C ILE A 120 -11.22 -4.04 7.17
N ALA A 121 -11.29 -4.56 5.95
CA ALA A 121 -10.30 -4.25 4.92
C ALA A 121 -10.65 -2.92 4.24
N GLY A 122 -10.43 -1.81 4.97
CA GLY A 122 -10.50 -0.45 4.43
C GLY A 122 -9.19 -0.04 3.73
N GLU A 123 -9.13 1.20 3.25
CA GLU A 123 -8.02 1.75 2.45
C GLU A 123 -6.63 1.39 2.98
N LYS A 124 -6.33 1.69 4.25
CA LYS A 124 -5.01 1.40 4.85
C LYS A 124 -4.68 -0.10 4.83
N THR A 125 -5.66 -0.96 5.10
CA THR A 125 -5.51 -2.42 5.04
C THR A 125 -5.23 -2.88 3.61
N LEU A 126 -6.01 -2.39 2.64
CA LEU A 126 -5.88 -2.74 1.21
C LEU A 126 -4.53 -2.28 0.61
N ILE A 127 -4.09 -1.07 0.99
CA ILE A 127 -2.77 -0.51 0.66
C ILE A 127 -1.67 -1.44 1.18
N LYS A 128 -1.70 -1.81 2.47
CA LYS A 128 -0.69 -2.71 3.06
C LYS A 128 -0.69 -4.10 2.43
N LEU A 129 -1.87 -4.67 2.13
CA LEU A 129 -1.98 -5.97 1.46
C LEU A 129 -1.32 -5.95 0.08
N THR A 130 -1.59 -4.90 -0.69
CA THR A 130 -1.00 -4.74 -2.02
C THR A 130 0.49 -4.47 -1.92
N ALA A 131 0.94 -3.66 -0.95
CA ALA A 131 2.35 -3.37 -0.73
C ALA A 131 3.16 -4.65 -0.44
N ALA A 132 2.61 -5.57 0.34
CA ALA A 132 3.25 -6.84 0.68
C ALA A 132 3.43 -7.80 -0.52
N GLN A 133 2.74 -7.56 -1.65
CA GLN A 133 2.92 -8.34 -2.88
C GLN A 133 4.01 -7.78 -3.81
N LEU A 134 4.47 -6.57 -3.56
CA LEU A 134 5.36 -5.89 -4.48
C LEU A 134 6.80 -6.31 -4.20
N ASP A 135 7.40 -6.96 -5.19
CA ASP A 135 8.84 -7.12 -5.30
C ASP A 135 9.50 -5.73 -5.40
N GLY A 136 10.79 -5.65 -5.00
CA GLY A 136 11.56 -4.40 -4.88
C GLY A 136 11.71 -3.56 -6.15
N SER A 137 11.06 -3.97 -7.24
CA SER A 137 10.89 -3.24 -8.50
C SER A 137 9.74 -2.22 -8.44
N THR A 138 8.88 -2.29 -7.42
CA THR A 138 7.77 -1.35 -7.28
C THR A 138 8.12 -0.30 -6.25
N PRO A 139 8.02 0.99 -6.59
CA PRO A 139 8.30 2.04 -5.63
C PRO A 139 7.42 1.94 -4.42
N ILE A 140 7.78 2.47 -3.25
CA ILE A 140 6.95 2.46 -2.05
C ILE A 140 7.05 3.80 -1.32
N LEU A 141 5.97 4.23 -0.67
CA LEU A 141 5.98 5.25 0.37
C LEU A 141 5.76 4.54 1.71
N ALA A 142 6.73 4.62 2.62
CA ALA A 142 6.56 4.20 4.00
C ALA A 142 6.36 5.45 4.87
N GLU A 143 5.31 5.43 5.68
CA GLU A 143 5.02 6.47 6.68
C GLU A 143 6.11 6.40 7.76
N VAL A 144 6.88 7.47 7.94
CA VAL A 144 7.86 7.59 9.04
C VAL A 144 7.08 8.00 10.30
N LYS A 145 7.26 7.24 11.39
CA LYS A 145 6.70 7.54 12.71
C LYS A 145 7.49 8.61 13.44
#